data_AF-A0A948XC72-F1
#
_entry.id   AF-A0A948XC72-F1
#
_cell.length_a   1.000
_cell.length_b   1.000
_cell.length_c   1.000
_cell.angle_alpha   90.00
_cell.angle_beta   90.00
_cell.angle_gamma   90.00
#
_symmetry.space_group_name_H-M   'P 1'
#
loop_
_entity.id
_entity.type
_entity.pdbx_description
1 polymer ?
#
loop_
_entity_poly.entity_id
_entity_poly.type
_entity_poly.pdbx_seq_one_letter_code
_entity_poly.pdbx_strand_id
1 'polypeptide(L)' 'MQTRENVQTQDAKSVEVETCEHCGNVYKLVWLKQGNDYNDFGLRHCPFCGLLIDEYAHLSKS' A
#
# COMPACT_ATOMS: atom_id res chain seq x y z
N MET A 1 12.32 -34.51 0.35
CA MET A 1 11.87 -34.08 -1.00
C MET A 1 10.34 -34.13 -0.98
N GLN A 2 9.66 -33.13 -1.55
CA GLN A 2 8.20 -32.83 -1.50
C GLN A 2 7.86 -31.78 -0.41
N THR A 3 7.17 -30.67 -0.67
CA THR A 3 6.58 -30.12 -1.91
C THR A 3 6.52 -28.60 -1.74
N ARG A 4 6.91 -27.84 -2.76
CA ARG A 4 6.76 -26.38 -2.79
C ARG A 4 5.26 -26.07 -2.78
N GLU A 5 4.77 -25.50 -1.69
CA GLU A 5 3.41 -25.00 -1.62
C GLU A 5 3.27 -23.82 -2.58
N ASN A 6 2.34 -23.96 -3.52
CA ASN A 6 1.91 -22.91 -4.44
C ASN A 6 1.44 -21.70 -3.63
N VAL A 7 2.26 -20.65 -3.54
CA VAL A 7 1.80 -19.32 -3.12
C VAL A 7 0.97 -18.76 -4.27
N GLN A 8 -0.32 -19.06 -4.23
CA GLN A 8 -1.29 -18.64 -5.22
C GLN A 8 -1.58 -17.15 -4.97
N THR A 9 -0.80 -16.26 -5.60
CA THR A 9 -1.00 -14.81 -5.54
C THR A 9 -2.27 -14.44 -6.31
N GLN A 10 -3.42 -14.42 -5.64
CA GLN A 10 -4.71 -14.02 -6.21
C GLN A 10 -5.47 -13.01 -5.33
N ASP A 11 -4.76 -12.13 -4.61
CA ASP A 11 -5.39 -11.23 -3.62
C ASP A 11 -5.17 -9.73 -3.89
N ALA A 12 -4.61 -9.32 -5.03
CA ALA A 12 -4.43 -7.90 -5.36
C ALA A 12 -5.68 -7.32 -6.06
N LYS A 13 -6.36 -6.38 -5.40
CA LYS A 13 -7.57 -5.68 -5.87
C LYS A 13 -7.24 -4.57 -6.87
N SER A 14 -6.15 -3.83 -6.64
CA SER A 14 -5.69 -2.76 -7.53
C SER A 14 -4.20 -2.49 -7.35
N VAL A 15 -3.58 -1.95 -8.40
CA VAL A 15 -2.19 -1.49 -8.38
C VAL A 15 -2.18 -0.03 -8.78
N GLU A 16 -1.60 0.81 -7.95
CA GLU A 16 -1.43 2.25 -8.18
C GLU A 16 0.06 2.59 -8.24
N VAL A 17 0.42 3.57 -9.06
CA VAL A 17 1.79 4.07 -9.19
C VAL A 17 1.84 5.44 -8.56
N GLU A 18 2.71 5.60 -7.57
CA GLU A 18 2.87 6.83 -6.80
C GLU A 18 4.27 7.39 -6.95
N THR A 19 4.36 8.72 -6.93
CA THR A 19 5.63 9.45 -6.93
C THR A 19 5.78 10.16 -5.59
N CYS A 20 6.89 9.91 -4.88
CA CYS A 20 7.15 10.61 -3.63
C CYS A 20 7.46 12.10 -3.88
N GLU A 21 6.65 13.00 -3.31
CA GLU A 21 6.89 14.45 -3.43
C GLU A 21 8.19 14.92 -2.75
N HIS A 22 8.70 14.18 -1.76
CA HIS A 22 9.93 14.54 -1.06
C HIS A 22 11.21 14.08 -1.79
N CYS A 23 11.25 12.84 -2.29
CA CYS A 23 12.48 12.27 -2.88
C CYS A 23 12.39 11.97 -4.38
N GLY A 24 11.24 12.16 -5.01
CA GLY A 24 11.02 11.95 -6.46
C GLY A 24 11.01 10.50 -6.92
N ASN A 25 11.27 9.52 -6.04
CA ASN A 25 11.21 8.11 -6.41
C ASN A 25 9.78 7.65 -6.68
N VAL A 26 9.64 6.77 -7.68
CA VAL A 26 8.37 6.18 -8.10
C VAL A 26 8.26 4.77 -7.54
N TYR A 27 7.11 4.43 -6.95
CA TYR A 27 6.83 3.11 -6.40
C TYR A 27 5.41 2.65 -6.69
N LYS A 28 5.17 1.35 -6.55
CA LYS A 28 3.85 0.74 -6.74
C LYS A 28 3.20 0.49 -5.37
N LEU A 29 1.96 0.92 -5.23
CA LEU A 29 1.07 0.49 -4.16
C LEU A 29 0.24 -0.69 -4.66
N VAL A 30 0.26 -1.79 -3.91
CA VAL A 30 -0.54 -2.98 -4.21
C VAL A 30 -1.58 -3.13 -3.11
N TRP A 31 -2.83 -3.00 -3.51
CA TRP A 31 -3.96 -3.09 -2.60
C TRP A 31 -4.43 -4.52 -2.48
N LEU A 32 -4.49 -5.02 -1.24
CA LEU A 32 -5.08 -6.32 -0.96
C LEU A 32 -6.61 -6.24 -1.04
N LYS A 33 -7.24 -7.36 -1.40
CA LYS A 33 -8.69 -7.51 -1.35
C LYS A 33 -9.18 -7.26 0.07
N GLN A 34 -10.13 -6.34 0.22
CA GLN A 34 -10.77 -6.04 1.50
C GLN A 34 -11.58 -7.26 1.96
N GLY A 35 -11.18 -7.86 3.08
CA GLY A 35 -11.92 -8.88 3.83
C GLY A 35 -12.73 -8.29 4.98
N ASN A 36 -13.41 -9.14 5.75
CA ASN A 36 -14.21 -8.72 6.91
C ASN A 36 -13.37 -8.11 8.05
N ASP A 37 -12.08 -8.42 8.08
CA ASP A 37 -11.07 -7.95 9.02
C ASP A 37 -10.16 -6.87 8.41
N TYR A 38 -10.50 -6.36 7.21
CA TYR A 38 -9.72 -5.31 6.58
C TYR A 38 -9.76 -4.03 7.41
N ASN A 39 -8.59 -3.60 7.85
CA ASN A 39 -8.40 -2.37 8.59
C ASN A 39 -7.23 -1.59 7.99
N ASP A 40 -7.54 -0.44 7.42
CA ASP A 40 -6.57 0.46 6.80
C ASP A 40 -6.79 1.87 7.32
N PHE A 41 -5.74 2.42 7.94
CA PHE A 41 -5.77 3.75 8.53
C PHE A 41 -5.29 4.84 7.55
N GLY A 42 -4.98 4.49 6.30
CA GLY A 42 -4.52 5.46 5.28
C GLY A 42 -3.11 6.01 5.53
N LEU A 43 -2.36 5.42 6.47
CA LEU A 43 -1.00 5.81 6.81
C LEU A 43 0.02 4.99 6.00
N ARG A 44 0.88 5.67 5.24
CA ARG A 44 1.89 5.02 4.39
C ARG A 44 3.23 5.73 4.46
N HIS A 45 4.31 4.98 4.25
CA HIS A 45 5.64 5.55 4.17
C HIS A 45 6.20 5.40 2.76
N CYS A 46 6.93 6.41 2.28
CA CYS A 46 7.79 6.23 1.12
C CYS A 46 8.87 5.17 1.45
N PRO A 47 8.99 4.08 0.67
CA PRO A 47 9.94 3.01 0.97
C PRO A 47 11.42 3.43 0.81
N PHE A 48 11.69 4.58 0.20
CA PHE A 48 13.03 5.08 -0.06
C PHE A 48 13.51 6.12 0.96
N CYS A 49 12.65 7.08 1.33
CA CYS A 49 13.04 8.20 2.19
C CYS A 49 12.30 8.26 3.52
N GLY A 50 11.31 7.37 3.75
CA GLY A 50 10.59 7.29 5.02
C GLY A 50 9.55 8.40 5.24
N LEU A 51 9.26 9.25 4.25
CA LEU A 51 8.19 10.25 4.36
C LEU A 51 6.87 9.57 4.72
N LEU A 52 6.26 9.95 5.84
CA LEU A 52 4.93 9.54 6.24
C LEU A 52 3.89 10.35 5.47
N ILE A 53 2.96 9.67 4.82
CA ILE A 53 1.82 10.19 4.11
C ILE A 53 0.58 9.73 4.86
N ASP A 54 -0.29 10.68 5.21
CA ASP A 54 -1.62 10.44 5.77
C ASP A 54 -2.65 10.82 4.72
N GLU A 55 -3.24 9.81 4.10
CA GLU A 55 -4.23 9.98 3.03
C GLU A 55 -5.48 10.70 3.53
N TYR A 56 -5.82 10.63 4.81
CA TYR A 56 -7.02 11.23 5.38
C TYR A 56 -6.77 12.58 6.05
N ALA A 57 -5.54 13.09 6.06
CA ALA A 57 -5.19 14.39 6.67
C ALA A 57 -5.98 15.58 6.11
N HIS A 58 -6.52 15.47 4.90
CA HIS A 58 -7.34 16.51 4.28
C HIS A 58 -8.82 16.49 4.72
N LEU A 59 -9.29 15.38 5.33
CA LEU A 59 -10.67 15.23 5.80
C LEU A 59 -10.90 15.77 7.21
N SER A 60 -9.83 16.06 7.96
CA SER A 60 -9.91 16.57 9.34
C SER A 60 -10.03 18.09 9.45
N LYS A 61 -10.16 18.81 8.33
CA LYS A 61 -10.41 20.26 8.27
C LYS A 61 -11.86 20.51 7.85
N SER A 62 -12.79 20.40 8.78
CA SER A 62 -14.19 20.85 8.65
C SER A 62 -14.63 21.51 9.95
#